data_AF-A0A9P6CQD4-F1
#
_entry.id   AF-A0A9P6CQD4-F1
#
_cell.length_a   1.000
_cell.length_b   1.000
_cell.length_c   1.000
_cell.angle_alpha   90.00
_cell.angle_beta   90.00
_cell.angle_gamma   90.00
#
_symmetry.space_group_name_H-M   'P 1'
#
loop_
_entity.id
_entity.type
_entity.pdbx_description
1 polymer ?
#
loop_
_entity_poly.entity_id
_entity_poly.type
_entity_poly.pdbx_seq_one_letter_code
_entity_poly.pdbx_strand_id
1 'polypeptide(L)'
;MLKLIVVLNPYMLLPSPQKILTQCAPGSSLLSSSSDDLFDSDGHLTPRLANALSTALHNNPTTPALIATNLTSITIFHPSESHTYEPIHTANTPLALRALIAAYLLRSLPPNHAYLTYADASELYHEHIPRIGPPQNPSLPVQPDDDVFAQFQRHSDFDFVTLAHDRARALQFFRWQEHMRRSANEKGSGKIVVHPRDVLCASSARPNLISMTPGWDARPSYPYDEAQLPAETLAHLEAIQRPSPLAEVGELDVKLARSAVFEVVVDRVISEGSKWGLSTVYLCHLMSIDKEPVPTSSSTSLYPSPSSPQLCLKLYDDRFQRLCPAEPNDPLYRAADQPRWFDGVAVAEEVALCEARAYVKMRAVWGTVVPWFYGVHEVG
;
A
#
# COMPACT_ATOMS: atom_id res chain seq x y z
N MET A 1 -34.87 -5.24 -2.89
CA MET A 1 -33.54 -5.85 -3.06
C MET A 1 -32.67 -5.72 -1.81
N LEU A 2 -32.34 -6.84 -1.14
CA LEU A 2 -31.13 -6.93 -0.31
C LEU A 2 -29.94 -6.68 -1.25
N LYS A 3 -29.22 -5.58 -1.07
CA LYS A 3 -28.27 -5.10 -2.10
C LYS A 3 -26.90 -5.75 -2.00
N LEU A 4 -26.47 -6.19 -0.80
CA LEU A 4 -25.16 -6.79 -0.62
C LEU A 4 -25.06 -7.58 0.69
N ILE A 5 -24.61 -8.83 0.60
CA ILE A 5 -23.99 -9.54 1.72
C ILE A 5 -22.52 -9.71 1.35
N VAL A 6 -21.63 -9.21 2.21
CA VAL A 6 -20.19 -9.44 2.09
C VAL A 6 -19.82 -10.52 3.08
N VAL A 7 -19.41 -11.67 2.55
CA VAL A 7 -18.86 -12.78 3.33
C VAL A 7 -17.35 -12.58 3.43
N LEU A 8 -16.81 -12.43 4.64
CA LEU A 8 -15.38 -12.22 4.87
C LEU A 8 -14.84 -13.39 5.72
N ASN A 9 -14.30 -14.42 5.06
CA ASN A 9 -13.72 -15.59 5.72
C ASN A 9 -12.17 -15.49 5.76
N PRO A 10 -11.53 -15.36 6.92
CA PRO A 10 -10.08 -15.22 7.06
C PRO A 10 -9.33 -16.57 6.95
N TYR A 11 -10.02 -17.72 6.99
CA TYR A 11 -9.36 -19.03 7.06
C TYR A 11 -9.22 -19.76 5.71
N MET A 12 -9.66 -19.16 4.61
CA MET A 12 -9.62 -19.77 3.26
C MET A 12 -8.39 -19.34 2.43
N LEU A 13 -7.33 -18.83 3.07
CA LEU A 13 -6.21 -18.13 2.42
C LEU A 13 -5.04 -19.03 1.96
N LEU A 14 -5.34 -20.22 1.43
CA LEU A 14 -4.39 -21.06 0.69
C LEU A 14 -4.70 -21.00 -0.82
N PRO A 15 -3.74 -21.27 -1.72
CA PRO A 15 -3.67 -20.68 -3.05
C PRO A 15 -4.68 -21.34 -4.00
N SER A 16 -5.93 -20.91 -3.91
CA SER A 16 -6.95 -21.16 -4.92
C SER A 16 -7.67 -19.84 -5.19
N PRO A 17 -7.80 -19.42 -6.46
CA PRO A 17 -8.39 -18.13 -6.80
C PRO A 17 -9.88 -18.20 -6.46
N GLN A 18 -10.28 -17.65 -5.31
CA GLN A 18 -11.67 -17.72 -4.88
C GLN A 18 -12.31 -16.37 -4.61
N LYS A 19 -13.47 -16.26 -5.24
CA LYS A 19 -14.41 -15.16 -5.36
C LYS A 19 -14.76 -14.55 -4.01
N ILE A 20 -14.71 -13.22 -3.92
CA ILE A 20 -15.67 -12.49 -3.10
C ILE A 20 -17.05 -12.86 -3.69
N LEU A 21 -17.79 -13.74 -3.02
CA LEU A 21 -19.14 -14.09 -3.44
C LEU A 21 -20.08 -12.94 -3.08
N THR A 22 -20.13 -11.94 -3.95
CA THR A 22 -21.30 -11.07 -4.09
C THR A 22 -22.43 -11.94 -4.66
N GLN A 23 -23.24 -12.54 -3.79
CA GLN A 23 -24.51 -13.13 -4.24
C GLN A 23 -25.52 -12.00 -4.51
N CYS A 24 -25.41 -11.39 -5.68
CA CYS A 24 -26.56 -10.79 -6.34
C CYS A 24 -27.17 -11.89 -7.21
N ALA A 25 -28.33 -12.42 -6.82
CA ALA A 25 -29.02 -13.45 -7.60
C ALA A 25 -29.27 -12.94 -9.03
N PRO A 26 -28.73 -13.58 -10.08
CA PRO A 26 -29.00 -13.19 -11.45
C PRO A 26 -30.28 -13.88 -11.93
N GLY A 27 -31.27 -13.09 -12.37
CA GLY A 27 -32.41 -13.60 -13.13
C GLY A 27 -33.74 -13.67 -12.36
N SER A 28 -34.30 -12.51 -12.02
CA SER A 28 -35.76 -12.32 -11.97
C SER A 28 -36.07 -10.84 -11.86
N SER A 29 -36.32 -10.19 -13.00
CA SER A 29 -36.87 -8.84 -13.10
C SER A 29 -38.34 -8.87 -12.68
N LEU A 30 -38.58 -8.75 -11.37
CA LEU A 30 -39.86 -8.36 -10.78
C LEU A 30 -39.55 -7.29 -9.73
N LEU A 31 -39.54 -6.03 -10.18
CA LEU A 31 -39.48 -4.83 -9.35
C LEU A 31 -40.80 -4.71 -8.56
N SER A 32 -40.87 -5.38 -7.42
CA SER A 32 -41.89 -5.15 -6.39
C SER A 32 -41.23 -4.41 -5.24
N SER A 33 -41.71 -3.20 -4.94
CA SER A 33 -41.23 -2.31 -3.88
C SER A 33 -41.67 -2.79 -2.49
N SER A 34 -41.17 -3.93 -2.03
CA SER A 34 -41.24 -4.27 -0.60
C SER A 34 -40.11 -3.56 0.14
N SER A 35 -40.40 -3.04 1.34
CA SER A 35 -39.40 -2.40 2.21
C SER A 35 -38.14 -3.25 2.32
N ASP A 36 -36.99 -2.67 1.97
CA ASP A 36 -35.69 -3.33 1.93
C ASP A 36 -34.97 -3.26 3.27
N ASP A 37 -35.72 -3.31 4.36
CA ASP A 37 -35.16 -3.27 5.70
C ASP A 37 -34.47 -4.59 6.03
N LEU A 38 -33.33 -4.49 6.72
CA LEU A 38 -32.63 -5.67 7.22
C LEU A 38 -33.41 -6.34 8.35
N PHE A 39 -34.20 -5.55 9.08
CA PHE A 39 -35.02 -5.96 10.20
C PHE A 39 -36.47 -5.60 9.98
N ASP A 40 -37.39 -6.37 10.56
CA ASP A 40 -38.79 -5.98 10.66
C ASP A 40 -39.02 -4.93 11.77
N SER A 41 -40.28 -4.50 11.93
CA SER A 41 -40.67 -3.51 12.93
C SER A 41 -40.39 -3.94 14.37
N ASP A 42 -40.28 -5.24 14.63
CA ASP A 42 -40.00 -5.81 15.94
C ASP A 42 -38.49 -5.99 16.19
N GLY A 43 -37.67 -5.61 15.21
CA GLY A 43 -36.21 -5.71 15.27
C GLY A 43 -35.67 -7.11 14.97
N HIS A 44 -36.51 -8.03 14.46
CA HIS A 44 -36.08 -9.35 14.03
C HIS A 44 -35.56 -9.33 12.60
N LEU A 45 -34.71 -10.30 12.26
CA LEU A 45 -34.20 -10.43 10.89
C LEU A 45 -35.36 -10.74 9.94
N THR A 46 -35.39 -10.03 8.81
CA THR A 46 -36.35 -10.38 7.78
C THR A 46 -36.08 -11.80 7.28
N PRO A 47 -37.11 -12.60 6.94
CA PRO A 47 -36.93 -13.97 6.46
C PRO A 47 -35.97 -14.09 5.28
N ARG A 48 -35.95 -13.06 4.43
CA ARG A 48 -35.04 -12.96 3.28
C ARG A 48 -33.58 -12.84 3.72
N LEU A 49 -33.28 -11.95 4.66
CA LEU A 49 -31.93 -11.81 5.19
C LEU A 49 -31.51 -13.08 5.94
N ALA A 50 -32.39 -13.64 6.77
CA ALA A 50 -32.14 -14.90 7.48
C ALA A 50 -31.77 -16.05 6.52
N ASN A 51 -32.51 -16.22 5.42
CA ASN A 51 -32.22 -17.24 4.41
C ASN A 51 -30.86 -17.01 3.72
N ALA A 52 -30.55 -15.75 3.40
CA ALA A 52 -29.31 -15.39 2.74
C ALA A 52 -28.09 -15.56 3.66
N LEU A 53 -28.21 -15.21 4.94
CA LEU A 53 -27.19 -15.48 5.96
C LEU A 53 -26.99 -16.99 6.17
N SER A 54 -28.08 -17.76 6.27
CA SER A 54 -28.02 -19.22 6.39
C SER A 54 -27.29 -19.85 5.20
N THR A 55 -27.59 -19.40 3.97
CA THR A 55 -26.91 -19.86 2.75
C THR A 55 -25.41 -19.50 2.78
N ALA A 56 -25.07 -18.28 3.19
CA ALA A 56 -23.68 -17.84 3.29
C ALA A 56 -22.88 -18.67 4.33
N LEU A 57 -23.49 -18.95 5.49
CA LEU A 57 -22.89 -19.78 6.55
C LEU A 57 -22.78 -21.24 6.15
N HIS A 58 -23.78 -21.79 5.47
CA HIS A 58 -23.72 -23.16 4.97
C HIS A 58 -22.53 -23.34 4.01
N ASN A 59 -22.31 -22.37 3.13
CA ASN A 59 -21.20 -22.40 2.19
C ASN A 59 -19.83 -22.12 2.84
N ASN A 60 -19.80 -21.36 3.94
CA ASN A 60 -18.58 -20.95 4.63
C ASN A 60 -18.75 -20.97 6.16
N PRO A 61 -18.80 -22.16 6.79
CA PRO A 61 -19.16 -22.30 8.20
C PRO A 61 -18.13 -21.71 9.16
N THR A 62 -16.88 -21.50 8.70
CA THR A 62 -15.79 -20.93 9.50
C THR A 62 -15.72 -19.40 9.43
N THR A 63 -16.70 -18.75 8.79
CA THR A 63 -16.70 -17.30 8.63
C THR A 63 -16.90 -16.61 9.99
N PRO A 64 -15.99 -15.75 10.46
CA PRO A 64 -16.10 -15.09 11.76
C PRO A 64 -17.09 -13.92 11.75
N ALA A 65 -17.39 -13.36 10.57
CA ALA A 65 -18.34 -12.28 10.42
C ALA A 65 -18.94 -12.16 9.02
N LEU A 66 -20.21 -11.76 8.94
CA LEU A 66 -20.91 -11.41 7.71
C LEU A 66 -21.37 -9.96 7.80
N ILE A 67 -21.07 -9.16 6.79
CA ILE A 67 -21.57 -7.77 6.72
C ILE A 67 -22.79 -7.76 5.79
N ALA A 68 -23.95 -7.39 6.33
CA ALA A 68 -25.17 -7.18 5.54
C ALA A 68 -25.48 -5.70 5.42
N THR A 69 -25.91 -5.27 4.23
CA THR A 69 -26.30 -3.88 4.01
C THR A 69 -27.35 -3.74 2.90
N ASN A 70 -28.24 -2.78 3.08
CA ASN A 70 -29.15 -2.26 2.05
C ASN A 70 -28.70 -0.88 1.52
N LEU A 71 -27.44 -0.51 1.79
CA LEU A 71 -26.79 0.79 1.52
C LEU A 71 -27.29 1.98 2.36
N THR A 72 -28.36 1.82 3.14
CA THR A 72 -28.84 2.82 4.10
C THR A 72 -28.52 2.42 5.54
N SER A 73 -28.47 1.12 5.81
CA SER A 73 -28.11 0.52 7.09
C SER A 73 -27.04 -0.57 6.91
N ILE A 74 -26.28 -0.84 7.96
CA ILE A 74 -25.26 -1.89 7.99
C ILE A 74 -25.46 -2.70 9.26
N THR A 75 -25.30 -4.01 9.15
CA THR A 75 -25.27 -4.91 10.30
C THR A 75 -24.16 -5.91 10.11
N ILE A 76 -23.43 -6.16 11.20
CA ILE A 76 -22.41 -7.20 11.25
C ILE A 76 -22.98 -8.38 12.02
N PHE A 77 -23.00 -9.54 11.39
CA PHE A 77 -23.39 -10.79 12.01
C PHE A 77 -22.14 -11.55 12.43
N HIS A 78 -22.11 -12.00 13.68
CA HIS A 78 -21.08 -12.84 14.24
C HIS A 78 -21.66 -14.25 14.45
N PRO A 79 -21.29 -15.22 13.58
CA PRO A 79 -21.77 -16.58 13.71
C PRO A 79 -21.23 -17.19 15.00
N SER A 80 -22.12 -17.45 15.94
CA SER A 80 -21.86 -18.12 17.22
C SER A 80 -23.05 -19.02 17.56
N GLU A 81 -22.98 -19.82 18.62
CA GLU A 81 -24.11 -20.65 19.06
C GLU A 81 -25.39 -19.85 19.30
N SER A 82 -25.25 -18.58 19.69
CA SER A 82 -26.37 -17.66 19.94
C SER A 82 -26.61 -16.65 18.82
N HIS A 83 -25.82 -16.68 17.73
CA HIS A 83 -25.82 -15.73 16.61
C HIS A 83 -26.04 -14.26 17.04
N THR A 84 -24.96 -13.53 17.33
CA THR A 84 -25.06 -12.10 17.69
C THR A 84 -24.97 -11.21 16.46
N TYR A 85 -25.70 -10.09 16.46
CA TYR A 85 -25.60 -9.07 15.42
C TYR A 85 -25.38 -7.68 16.01
N GLU A 86 -24.58 -6.87 15.31
CA GLU A 86 -24.21 -5.52 15.69
C GLU A 86 -24.71 -4.54 14.61
N PRO A 87 -25.75 -3.74 14.89
CA PRO A 87 -26.18 -2.69 13.99
C PRO A 87 -25.18 -1.52 14.03
N ILE A 88 -24.78 -1.02 12.87
CA ILE A 88 -23.86 0.11 12.76
C ILE A 88 -24.66 1.38 12.50
N HIS A 89 -24.68 2.26 13.49
CA HIS A 89 -25.33 3.57 13.39
C HIS A 89 -24.35 4.61 12.84
N THR A 90 -24.68 5.20 11.69
CA THR A 90 -23.85 6.20 11.02
C THR A 90 -24.70 7.17 10.22
N ALA A 91 -24.24 8.43 10.12
CA ALA A 91 -24.83 9.41 9.22
C ALA A 91 -24.36 9.25 7.75
N ASN A 92 -23.29 8.47 7.52
CA ASN A 92 -22.71 8.23 6.20
C ASN A 92 -22.44 6.74 5.98
N THR A 93 -23.50 6.03 5.59
CA THR A 93 -23.49 4.58 5.37
C THR A 93 -22.45 4.13 4.34
N PRO A 94 -22.31 4.77 3.16
CA PRO A 94 -21.28 4.38 2.20
C PRO A 94 -19.85 4.46 2.75
N LEU A 95 -19.52 5.53 3.50
CA LEU A 95 -18.20 5.67 4.10
C LEU A 95 -17.95 4.62 5.19
N ALA A 96 -18.93 4.39 6.07
CA ALA A 96 -18.83 3.38 7.12
C ALA A 96 -18.68 1.97 6.53
N LEU A 97 -19.43 1.64 5.47
CA LEU A 97 -19.34 0.35 4.79
C LEU A 97 -17.94 0.13 4.21
N ARG A 98 -17.37 1.15 3.55
CA ARG A 98 -15.99 1.10 3.03
C ARG A 98 -14.97 0.88 4.16
N ALA A 99 -15.11 1.62 5.26
CA ALA A 99 -14.23 1.49 6.41
C ALA A 99 -14.31 0.10 7.06
N LEU A 100 -15.53 -0.45 7.20
CA LEU A 100 -15.75 -1.78 7.76
C LEU A 100 -15.19 -2.87 6.84
N ILE A 101 -15.49 -2.84 5.55
CA ILE A 101 -14.94 -3.81 4.59
C ILE A 101 -13.41 -3.75 4.64
N ALA A 102 -12.81 -2.56 4.62
CA ALA A 102 -11.38 -2.40 4.75
C ALA A 102 -10.84 -2.99 6.07
N ALA A 103 -11.44 -2.67 7.21
CA ALA A 103 -11.02 -3.17 8.52
C ALA A 103 -11.08 -4.71 8.61
N TYR A 104 -12.14 -5.33 8.10
CA TYR A 104 -12.28 -6.78 8.13
C TYR A 104 -11.35 -7.49 7.14
N LEU A 105 -11.12 -6.92 5.96
CA LEU A 105 -10.10 -7.40 5.04
C LEU A 105 -8.71 -7.31 5.66
N LEU A 106 -8.38 -6.17 6.28
CA LEU A 106 -7.12 -5.96 6.99
C LEU A 106 -6.89 -6.98 8.10
N ARG A 107 -7.91 -7.23 8.93
CA ARG A 107 -7.85 -8.22 10.01
C ARG A 107 -7.70 -9.66 9.48
N SER A 108 -8.15 -9.90 8.26
CA SER A 108 -8.05 -11.21 7.61
C SER A 108 -6.68 -11.44 6.97
N LEU A 109 -5.84 -10.40 6.82
CA LEU A 109 -4.49 -10.58 6.30
C LEU A 109 -3.61 -11.34 7.29
N PRO A 110 -2.63 -12.14 6.82
CA PRO A 110 -1.65 -12.76 7.69
C PRO A 110 -0.96 -11.74 8.62
N PRO A 111 -0.53 -12.17 9.83
CA PRO A 111 0.36 -11.35 10.65
C PRO A 111 1.55 -10.93 9.77
N ASN A 112 1.90 -9.63 9.81
CA ASN A 112 2.85 -8.93 8.93
C ASN A 112 2.25 -8.21 7.71
N HIS A 113 0.92 -8.15 7.55
CA HIS A 113 0.23 -7.27 6.59
C HIS A 113 0.72 -7.43 5.13
N ALA A 114 1.19 -8.62 4.75
CA ALA A 114 1.68 -8.84 3.40
C ALA A 114 0.48 -8.88 2.43
N TYR A 115 0.13 -7.72 1.86
CA TYR A 115 -0.81 -7.60 0.73
C TYR A 115 -0.26 -8.25 -0.54
N LEU A 116 1.02 -8.61 -0.52
CA LEU A 116 1.73 -9.33 -1.55
C LEU A 116 2.11 -10.71 -0.98
N THR A 117 1.70 -11.77 -1.68
CA THR A 117 2.26 -13.11 -1.55
C THR A 117 3.49 -13.22 -2.45
N TYR A 118 4.59 -13.67 -1.88
CA TYR A 118 5.75 -14.09 -2.65
C TYR A 118 5.53 -15.53 -3.13
N ALA A 119 5.95 -15.84 -4.36
CA ALA A 119 5.69 -17.13 -5.00
C ALA A 119 6.19 -18.37 -4.20
N ASP A 120 7.04 -18.18 -3.20
CA ASP A 120 7.60 -19.25 -2.37
C ASP A 120 7.68 -18.90 -0.88
N ALA A 121 6.56 -18.46 -0.29
CA ALA A 121 6.53 -18.04 1.10
C ALA A 121 6.83 -19.20 2.10
N SER A 122 6.55 -20.46 1.75
CA SER A 122 6.77 -21.61 2.64
C SER A 122 8.24 -21.94 2.91
N GLU A 123 9.16 -21.60 1.99
CA GLU A 123 10.61 -21.77 2.20
C GLU A 123 11.30 -20.51 2.77
N LEU A 124 10.60 -19.36 2.75
CA LEU A 124 11.12 -18.08 3.22
C LEU A 124 11.04 -17.87 4.73
N TYR A 125 10.05 -18.44 5.43
CA TYR A 125 9.77 -18.09 6.83
C TYR A 125 10.72 -18.70 7.88
N HIS A 126 11.49 -19.72 7.53
CA HIS A 126 12.35 -20.40 8.52
C HIS A 126 13.86 -20.37 8.22
N GLU A 127 14.27 -20.06 6.98
CA GLU A 127 15.70 -20.10 6.61
C GLU A 127 16.20 -18.93 5.74
N HIS A 128 15.33 -18.03 5.26
CA HIS A 128 15.73 -17.08 4.22
C HIS A 128 15.25 -15.66 4.52
N ILE A 129 16.05 -14.96 5.33
CA ILE A 129 16.09 -13.51 5.29
C ILE A 129 16.24 -13.11 3.80
N PRO A 130 15.39 -12.24 3.26
CA PRO A 130 15.51 -11.86 1.86
C PRO A 130 16.93 -11.34 1.63
N ARG A 131 17.57 -11.83 0.56
CA ARG A 131 18.89 -11.35 0.09
C ARG A 131 18.73 -9.94 -0.46
N ILE A 132 18.55 -9.01 0.45
CA ILE A 132 18.55 -7.58 0.20
C ILE A 132 20.01 -7.15 0.29
N GLY A 133 20.46 -6.43 -0.72
CA GLY A 133 21.82 -5.92 -0.84
C GLY A 133 22.79 -6.86 -1.54
N PRO A 134 23.96 -6.35 -1.94
CA PRO A 134 24.99 -7.13 -2.61
C PRO A 134 25.52 -8.20 -1.64
N PRO A 135 25.55 -9.49 -2.04
CA PRO A 135 25.98 -10.56 -1.15
C PRO A 135 27.39 -10.29 -0.64
N GLN A 136 27.58 -10.32 0.68
CA GLN A 136 28.88 -10.15 1.28
C GLN A 136 29.48 -11.51 1.63
N ASN A 137 30.77 -11.69 1.36
CA ASN A 137 31.47 -12.89 1.83
C ASN A 137 31.82 -12.73 3.31
N PRO A 138 31.21 -13.50 4.23
CA PRO A 138 31.47 -13.37 5.67
C PRO A 138 32.90 -13.79 6.05
N SER A 139 33.61 -14.52 5.18
CA SER A 139 35.01 -14.88 5.41
C SER A 139 35.98 -13.71 5.23
N LEU A 140 35.53 -12.59 4.65
CA LEU A 140 36.35 -11.39 4.51
C LEU A 140 36.32 -10.56 5.79
N PRO A 141 37.40 -9.85 6.13
CA PRO A 141 37.39 -8.90 7.23
C PRO A 141 36.28 -7.84 7.06
N VAL A 142 35.75 -7.37 8.19
CA VAL A 142 34.84 -6.22 8.21
C VAL A 142 35.61 -4.99 7.74
N GLN A 143 35.02 -4.22 6.82
CA GLN A 143 35.63 -2.97 6.35
C GLN A 143 35.69 -1.95 7.50
N PRO A 144 36.64 -1.00 7.50
CA PRO A 144 36.60 0.13 8.42
C PRO A 144 35.28 0.90 8.32
N ASP A 145 34.80 1.43 9.45
CA ASP A 145 33.54 2.20 9.49
C ASP A 145 33.57 3.41 8.55
N ASP A 146 34.72 4.11 8.44
CA ASP A 146 34.86 5.28 7.57
C ASP A 146 34.61 4.95 6.09
N ASP A 147 35.07 3.78 5.64
CA ASP A 147 34.85 3.31 4.27
C ASP A 147 33.37 3.01 4.04
N VAL A 148 32.72 2.35 5.01
CA VAL A 148 31.28 2.04 4.95
C VAL A 148 30.45 3.32 4.98
N PHE A 149 30.78 4.29 5.83
CA PHE A 149 30.03 5.55 5.94
C PHE A 149 30.17 6.40 4.67
N ALA A 150 31.31 6.31 3.97
CA ALA A 150 31.51 6.99 2.70
C ALA A 150 30.76 6.31 1.53
N GLN A 151 30.72 4.98 1.50
CA GLN A 151 30.18 4.23 0.37
C GLN A 151 28.68 3.94 0.48
N PHE A 152 28.18 3.64 1.68
CA PHE A 152 26.82 3.14 1.89
C PHE A 152 25.89 4.31 2.20
N GLN A 153 24.80 4.41 1.43
CA GLN A 153 23.85 5.51 1.50
C GLN A 153 22.46 5.06 1.92
N ARG A 154 22.11 3.77 1.80
CA ARG A 154 20.76 3.24 2.07
C ARG A 154 20.81 1.88 2.75
N HIS A 155 19.68 1.41 3.27
CA HIS A 155 19.60 0.05 3.80
C HIS A 155 19.92 -1.00 2.73
N SER A 156 19.45 -0.80 1.50
CA SER A 156 19.70 -1.71 0.37
C SER A 156 21.17 -1.91 0.00
N ASP A 157 22.11 -1.13 0.55
CA ASP A 157 23.55 -1.35 0.37
C ASP A 157 24.10 -2.49 1.25
N PHE A 158 23.35 -2.90 2.28
CA PHE A 158 23.77 -3.93 3.23
C PHE A 158 23.15 -5.30 2.91
N ASP A 159 23.94 -6.37 3.06
CA ASP A 159 23.47 -7.75 2.99
C ASP A 159 22.79 -8.17 4.30
N PHE A 160 21.46 -8.10 4.34
CA PHE A 160 20.68 -8.40 5.55
C PHE A 160 20.81 -9.85 6.04
N VAL A 161 21.07 -10.79 5.12
CA VAL A 161 21.33 -12.19 5.50
C VAL A 161 22.61 -12.26 6.31
N THR A 162 23.66 -11.61 5.81
CA THR A 162 24.94 -11.53 6.52
C THR A 162 24.79 -10.76 7.84
N LEU A 163 24.05 -9.64 7.87
CA LEU A 163 23.85 -8.87 9.10
C LEU A 163 23.20 -9.68 10.23
N ALA A 164 22.24 -10.57 9.91
CA ALA A 164 21.59 -11.37 10.93
C ALA A 164 22.47 -12.47 11.52
N HIS A 165 23.50 -12.91 10.80
CA HIS A 165 24.39 -14.00 11.22
C HIS A 165 25.77 -13.52 11.69
N ASP A 166 26.20 -12.32 11.32
CA ASP A 166 27.49 -11.74 11.69
C ASP A 166 27.30 -10.51 12.61
N ARG A 167 27.59 -10.71 13.90
CA ARG A 167 27.49 -9.67 14.93
C ARG A 167 28.37 -8.45 14.65
N ALA A 168 29.55 -8.64 14.07
CA ALA A 168 30.48 -7.53 13.82
C ALA A 168 29.92 -6.61 12.74
N ARG A 169 29.34 -7.19 11.69
CA ARG A 169 28.68 -6.45 10.60
C ARG A 169 27.36 -5.83 11.06
N ALA A 170 26.58 -6.53 11.89
CA ALA A 170 25.39 -5.95 12.54
C ALA A 170 25.74 -4.68 13.34
N LEU A 171 26.81 -4.73 14.16
CA LEU A 171 27.27 -3.58 14.92
C LEU A 171 27.73 -2.43 14.02
N GLN A 172 28.42 -2.73 12.92
CA GLN A 172 28.80 -1.72 11.93
C GLN A 172 27.58 -1.07 11.29
N PHE A 173 26.55 -1.83 10.91
CA PHE A 173 25.30 -1.30 10.40
C PHE A 173 24.62 -0.36 11.41
N PHE A 174 24.55 -0.72 12.70
CA PHE A 174 23.99 0.19 13.72
C PHE A 174 24.81 1.47 13.88
N ARG A 175 26.15 1.38 13.80
CA ARG A 175 27.02 2.57 13.84
C ARG A 175 26.85 3.44 12.60
N TRP A 176 26.71 2.84 11.41
CA TRP A 176 26.37 3.54 10.18
C TRP A 176 25.03 4.25 10.31
N GLN A 177 24.00 3.59 10.82
CA GLN A 177 22.69 4.19 10.98
C GLN A 177 22.71 5.38 11.95
N GLU A 178 23.43 5.25 13.06
CA GLU A 178 23.65 6.35 14.00
C GLU A 178 24.46 7.49 13.37
N HIS A 179 25.49 7.17 12.58
CA HIS A 179 26.26 8.15 11.82
C HIS A 179 25.37 8.93 10.84
N MET A 180 24.50 8.25 10.09
CA MET A 180 23.55 8.89 9.17
C MET A 180 22.61 9.83 9.92
N ARG A 181 22.07 9.42 11.07
CA ARG A 181 21.20 10.28 11.90
C ARG A 181 21.93 11.51 12.44
N ARG A 182 23.15 11.37 12.94
CA ARG A 182 23.95 12.48 13.48
C ARG A 182 24.38 13.44 12.39
N SER A 183 24.94 12.91 11.30
CA SER A 183 25.39 13.71 10.16
C SER A 183 24.27 14.55 9.57
N ALA A 184 23.06 13.97 9.53
CA ALA A 184 21.87 14.67 9.09
C ALA A 184 21.45 15.83 10.00
N ASN A 185 21.62 15.68 11.32
CA ASN A 185 21.36 16.76 12.28
C ASN A 185 22.44 17.85 12.22
N GLU A 186 23.72 17.48 12.08
CA GLU A 186 24.85 18.41 12.08
C GLU A 186 24.95 19.26 10.81
N LYS A 187 24.69 18.66 9.65
CA LYS A 187 24.72 19.35 8.36
C LYS A 187 23.39 20.05 8.03
N GLY A 188 22.38 19.93 8.88
CA GLY A 188 20.99 20.31 8.58
C GLY A 188 20.35 19.50 7.46
N SER A 189 21.05 18.50 6.92
CA SER A 189 20.61 17.61 5.86
C SER A 189 19.89 16.41 6.45
N GLY A 190 18.78 16.65 7.17
CA GLY A 190 17.95 15.65 7.87
C GLY A 190 17.58 14.39 7.06
N LYS A 191 16.54 13.65 7.50
CA LYS A 191 15.68 12.89 6.54
C LYS A 191 15.51 13.72 5.28
N ILE A 192 15.41 13.17 4.06
CA ILE A 192 15.17 14.00 2.86
C ILE A 192 13.99 14.95 3.19
N VAL A 193 14.31 16.18 3.58
CA VAL A 193 13.39 17.18 4.09
C VAL A 193 13.45 18.21 3.00
N VAL A 194 12.61 17.95 2.02
CA VAL A 194 12.43 18.90 0.95
C VAL A 194 11.57 20.03 1.48
N HIS A 195 12.09 21.25 1.38
CA HIS A 195 11.42 22.44 1.83
C HIS A 195 10.53 23.01 0.72
N PRO A 196 9.51 23.81 1.08
CA PRO A 196 8.78 24.61 0.11
C PRO A 196 9.73 25.38 -0.81
N ARG A 197 9.48 25.31 -2.11
CA ARG A 197 10.24 25.89 -3.23
C ARG A 197 11.51 25.17 -3.65
N ASP A 198 11.91 24.10 -2.97
CA ASP A 198 12.97 23.24 -3.48
C ASP A 198 12.53 22.60 -4.80
N VAL A 199 13.47 22.51 -5.74
CA VAL A 199 13.28 21.85 -7.02
C VAL A 199 13.92 20.48 -6.94
N LEU A 200 13.12 19.45 -7.18
CA LEU A 200 13.56 18.06 -7.23
C LEU A 200 13.63 17.60 -8.68
N CYS A 201 14.73 16.97 -9.02
CA CYS A 201 14.93 16.30 -10.30
C CYS A 201 14.64 14.81 -10.11
N ALA A 202 13.57 14.33 -10.71
CA ALA A 202 13.22 12.92 -10.71
C ALA A 202 13.64 12.31 -12.05
N SER A 203 14.27 11.15 -11.99
CA SER A 203 14.65 10.38 -13.16
C SER A 203 13.87 9.05 -13.20
N SER A 204 13.35 8.75 -14.38
CA SER A 204 12.68 7.49 -14.69
C SER A 204 13.71 6.37 -15.01
N ALA A 205 14.99 6.63 -14.75
CA ALA A 205 16.11 5.88 -15.30
C ALA A 205 16.55 4.71 -14.40
N ARG A 206 15.98 3.53 -14.67
CA ARG A 206 16.68 2.31 -15.10
C ARG A 206 15.65 1.20 -15.22
N PRO A 207 15.56 0.46 -16.36
CA PRO A 207 14.77 -0.78 -16.45
C PRO A 207 15.17 -1.85 -15.41
N ASN A 208 16.22 -1.60 -14.62
CA ASN A 208 16.74 -2.47 -13.57
C ASN A 208 16.25 -2.13 -12.15
N LEU A 209 15.54 -1.02 -11.90
CA LEU A 209 15.00 -0.76 -10.55
C LEU A 209 13.93 -1.79 -10.16
N ILE A 210 13.19 -2.28 -11.16
CA ILE A 210 12.22 -3.38 -11.02
C ILE A 210 12.94 -4.76 -11.04
N SER A 211 14.23 -4.79 -11.38
CA SER A 211 15.07 -5.99 -11.42
C SER A 211 15.84 -6.20 -10.11
N MET A 212 15.34 -5.70 -8.99
CA MET A 212 15.80 -6.18 -7.69
C MET A 212 15.26 -7.61 -7.52
N THR A 213 16.19 -8.54 -7.70
CA THR A 213 16.11 -10.00 -7.52
C THR A 213 15.27 -10.78 -8.56
N PRO A 214 15.92 -11.48 -9.52
CA PRO A 214 15.29 -12.60 -10.23
C PRO A 214 14.72 -13.58 -9.20
N GLY A 215 13.39 -13.75 -9.17
CA GLY A 215 12.68 -14.59 -8.20
C GLY A 215 11.75 -13.84 -7.24
N TRP A 216 11.81 -12.51 -7.19
CA TRP A 216 10.87 -11.69 -6.40
C TRP A 216 9.57 -11.39 -7.16
N ASP A 217 8.89 -12.45 -7.58
CA ASP A 217 7.52 -12.40 -8.10
C ASP A 217 6.54 -12.21 -6.94
N ALA A 218 6.56 -11.01 -6.35
CA ALA A 218 5.60 -10.63 -5.33
C ALA A 218 4.28 -10.32 -6.04
N ARG A 219 3.34 -11.24 -5.91
CA ARG A 219 1.98 -11.13 -6.45
C ARG A 219 1.06 -10.65 -5.35
N PRO A 220 0.05 -9.83 -5.65
CA PRO A 220 -0.95 -9.50 -4.65
C PRO A 220 -1.60 -10.78 -4.09
N SER A 221 -1.79 -10.85 -2.77
CA SER A 221 -2.42 -12.00 -2.10
C SER A 221 -3.82 -12.30 -2.64
N TYR A 222 -4.45 -11.29 -3.22
CA TYR A 222 -5.72 -11.39 -3.94
C TYR A 222 -5.52 -10.92 -5.38
N PRO A 223 -5.25 -11.78 -6.37
CA PRO A 223 -5.15 -11.34 -7.75
C PRO A 223 -6.45 -10.63 -8.15
N TYR A 224 -6.32 -9.44 -8.72
CA TYR A 224 -7.46 -8.67 -9.24
C TYR A 224 -7.37 -8.74 -10.74
N ASP A 225 -8.47 -9.16 -11.36
CA ASP A 225 -8.64 -9.21 -12.80
C ASP A 225 -9.70 -8.19 -13.18
N GLU A 226 -9.28 -7.12 -13.84
CA GLU A 226 -10.15 -6.06 -14.32
C GLU A 226 -11.24 -6.61 -15.26
N ALA A 227 -10.95 -7.67 -16.02
CA ALA A 227 -11.92 -8.30 -16.92
C ALA A 227 -13.07 -8.99 -16.17
N GLN A 228 -12.94 -9.21 -14.85
CA GLN A 228 -14.00 -9.77 -14.01
C GLN A 228 -14.92 -8.70 -13.43
N LEU A 229 -14.64 -7.42 -13.63
CA LEU A 229 -15.55 -6.37 -13.19
C LEU A 229 -16.86 -6.41 -14.00
N PRO A 230 -18.03 -6.37 -13.34
CA PRO A 230 -19.30 -6.22 -14.03
C PRO A 230 -19.33 -4.93 -14.86
N ALA A 231 -19.93 -4.97 -16.05
CA ALA A 231 -20.05 -3.81 -16.94
C ALA A 231 -20.68 -2.60 -16.25
N GLU A 232 -21.69 -2.81 -15.39
CA GLU A 232 -22.32 -1.75 -14.59
C GLU A 232 -21.33 -1.09 -13.61
N THR A 233 -20.39 -1.88 -13.06
CA THR A 233 -19.34 -1.36 -12.17
C THR A 233 -18.34 -0.53 -12.96
N LEU A 234 -17.90 -1.01 -14.12
CA LEU A 234 -17.01 -0.25 -15.01
C LEU A 234 -17.64 1.08 -15.43
N ALA A 235 -18.89 1.06 -15.90
CA ALA A 235 -19.62 2.27 -16.26
C ALA A 235 -19.76 3.23 -15.09
N HIS A 236 -19.99 2.71 -13.87
CA HIS A 236 -20.00 3.55 -12.68
C HIS A 236 -18.63 4.17 -12.38
N LEU A 237 -17.55 3.38 -12.45
CA LEU A 237 -16.18 3.85 -12.22
C LEU A 237 -15.78 4.93 -13.22
N GLU A 238 -16.06 4.73 -14.50
CA GLU A 238 -15.88 5.73 -15.55
C GLU A 238 -16.66 7.02 -15.25
N ALA A 239 -17.93 6.90 -14.84
CA ALA A 239 -18.77 8.04 -14.54
C ALA A 239 -18.30 8.88 -13.34
N ILE A 240 -17.56 8.28 -12.39
CA ILE A 240 -17.03 8.97 -11.21
C ILE A 240 -15.52 9.27 -11.32
N GLN A 241 -14.87 8.87 -12.41
CA GLN A 241 -13.46 9.09 -12.62
C GLN A 241 -13.19 10.58 -12.81
N ARG A 242 -12.31 11.13 -11.98
CA ARG A 242 -11.87 12.52 -12.11
C ARG A 242 -10.86 12.62 -13.26
N PRO A 243 -10.86 13.73 -14.03
CA PRO A 243 -9.82 13.98 -15.01
C PRO A 243 -8.42 13.86 -14.41
N SER A 244 -7.46 13.40 -15.21
CA SER A 244 -6.05 13.43 -14.83
C SER A 244 -5.57 14.88 -14.78
N PRO A 245 -4.93 15.33 -13.69
CA PRO A 245 -4.33 16.67 -13.60
C PRO A 245 -3.37 16.99 -14.76
N LEU A 246 -2.80 15.97 -15.42
CA LEU A 246 -1.91 16.15 -16.56
C LEU A 246 -2.65 16.18 -17.91
N ALA A 247 -3.80 15.51 -18.02
CA ALA A 247 -4.57 15.47 -19.27
C ALA A 247 -5.24 16.82 -19.58
N GLU A 248 -5.51 17.64 -18.57
CA GLU A 248 -6.07 18.98 -18.74
C GLU A 248 -5.09 19.95 -19.45
N VAL A 249 -3.79 19.64 -19.45
CA VAL A 249 -2.73 20.44 -20.05
C VAL A 249 -2.13 19.73 -21.28
N GLY A 250 -2.99 19.10 -22.09
CA GLY A 250 -2.59 18.38 -23.30
C GLY A 250 -2.07 16.97 -23.02
N GLU A 251 -1.10 16.49 -23.81
CA GLU A 251 -0.55 15.13 -23.72
C GLU A 251 0.55 14.96 -22.64
N LEU A 252 0.48 15.72 -21.53
CA LEU A 252 1.53 15.67 -20.50
C LEU A 252 1.56 14.32 -19.77
N ASP A 253 0.44 13.63 -19.66
CA ASP A 253 0.37 12.28 -19.11
C ASP A 253 1.20 11.28 -19.94
N VAL A 254 1.07 11.33 -21.26
CA VAL A 254 1.85 10.52 -22.20
C VAL A 254 3.32 10.93 -22.19
N LYS A 255 3.61 12.24 -22.15
CA LYS A 255 4.98 12.75 -22.06
C LYS A 255 5.66 12.28 -20.77
N LEU A 256 5.04 12.47 -19.61
CA LEU A 256 5.60 12.06 -18.32
C LEU A 256 5.79 10.53 -18.24
N ALA A 257 4.86 9.75 -18.78
CA ALA A 257 4.99 8.28 -18.80
C ALA A 257 6.17 7.78 -19.64
N ARG A 258 6.68 8.60 -20.58
CA ARG A 258 7.80 8.28 -21.47
C ARG A 258 9.08 9.04 -21.13
N SER A 259 9.02 9.96 -20.17
CA SER A 259 10.13 10.85 -19.89
C SER A 259 11.27 10.11 -19.23
N ALA A 260 12.49 10.57 -19.50
CA ALA A 260 13.67 10.10 -18.79
C ALA A 260 13.86 10.87 -17.49
N VAL A 261 13.52 12.15 -17.49
CA VAL A 261 13.70 13.06 -16.35
C VAL A 261 12.54 14.05 -16.30
N PHE A 262 12.15 14.48 -15.11
CA PHE A 262 11.24 15.60 -14.91
C PHE A 262 11.59 16.35 -13.64
N GLU A 263 11.22 17.63 -13.59
CA GLU A 263 11.45 18.48 -12.44
C GLU A 263 10.11 18.84 -11.79
N VAL A 264 10.08 18.75 -10.46
CA VAL A 264 8.96 19.23 -9.66
C VAL A 264 9.46 20.23 -8.64
N VAL A 265 8.65 21.23 -8.36
CA VAL A 265 8.90 22.17 -7.24
C VAL A 265 7.96 21.85 -6.11
N VAL A 266 8.50 21.74 -4.90
CA VAL A 266 7.72 21.43 -3.71
C VAL A 266 6.91 22.66 -3.28
N ASP A 267 5.60 22.48 -3.10
CA ASP A 267 4.74 23.50 -2.47
C ASP A 267 4.77 23.32 -0.95
N ARG A 268 4.32 22.16 -0.46
CA ARG A 268 4.21 21.89 0.97
C ARG A 268 4.20 20.40 1.29
N VAL A 269 4.44 20.09 2.57
CA VAL A 269 4.23 18.75 3.12
C VAL A 269 2.74 18.50 3.29
N ILE A 270 2.23 17.38 2.77
CA ILE A 270 0.84 16.91 2.97
C ILE A 270 0.80 15.94 4.16
N SER A 271 1.80 15.07 4.29
CA SER A 271 1.89 14.08 5.35
C SER A 271 3.34 13.76 5.66
N GLU A 272 3.74 13.88 6.92
CA GLU A 272 5.08 13.52 7.41
C GLU A 272 5.35 12.00 7.40
N GLY A 273 4.35 11.21 7.01
CA GLY A 273 4.47 9.78 6.75
C GLY A 273 4.06 8.89 7.91
N SER A 274 4.45 7.61 7.79
CA SER A 274 4.10 6.58 8.75
C SER A 274 4.85 6.76 10.07
N LYS A 275 4.36 6.14 11.15
CA LYS A 275 5.02 6.07 12.46
C LYS A 275 6.48 5.58 12.41
N TRP A 276 6.85 4.90 11.32
CA TRP A 276 8.19 4.37 11.09
C TRP A 276 9.15 5.36 10.43
N GLY A 277 8.65 6.53 10.02
CA GLY A 277 9.45 7.59 9.42
C GLY A 277 9.95 7.30 8.01
N LEU A 278 9.49 6.22 7.36
CA LEU A 278 10.04 5.72 6.10
C LEU A 278 9.71 6.58 4.88
N SER A 279 8.62 7.34 4.92
CA SER A 279 8.20 8.16 3.77
C SER A 279 7.73 9.54 4.19
N THR A 280 7.66 10.48 3.26
CA THR A 280 6.98 11.78 3.42
C THR A 280 6.22 12.09 2.12
N VAL A 281 5.01 12.63 2.22
CA VAL A 281 4.19 13.01 1.08
C VAL A 281 4.15 14.52 0.94
N TYR A 282 4.42 15.01 -0.26
CA TYR A 282 4.49 16.41 -0.63
C TYR A 282 3.45 16.73 -1.70
N LEU A 283 2.96 17.96 -1.68
CA LEU A 283 2.29 18.58 -2.81
C LEU A 283 3.36 19.28 -3.63
N CYS A 284 3.41 19.00 -4.92
CA CYS A 284 4.39 19.56 -5.84
C CYS A 284 3.71 20.11 -7.09
N HIS A 285 4.41 20.99 -7.79
CA HIS A 285 4.04 21.46 -9.12
C HIS A 285 5.02 20.91 -10.16
N LEU A 286 4.52 20.38 -11.26
CA LEU A 286 5.35 19.91 -12.36
C LEU A 286 5.93 21.12 -13.12
N MET A 287 7.27 21.22 -13.19
CA MET A 287 7.99 22.35 -13.78
C MET A 287 8.44 22.05 -15.21
N SER A 288 9.06 20.89 -15.42
CA SER A 288 9.58 20.50 -16.72
C SER A 288 9.53 18.97 -16.90
N ILE A 289 9.45 18.53 -18.15
CA ILE A 289 9.58 17.12 -18.56
C ILE A 289 10.65 17.07 -19.65
N ASP A 290 11.68 16.25 -19.47
CA ASP A 290 12.81 16.14 -20.40
C ASP A 290 13.44 17.51 -20.76
N LYS A 291 13.51 18.41 -19.77
CA LYS A 291 13.98 19.81 -19.89
C LYS A 291 13.07 20.72 -20.72
N GLU A 292 11.92 20.24 -21.19
CA GLU A 292 10.87 21.07 -21.76
C GLU A 292 10.00 21.63 -20.63
N PRO A 293 9.84 22.96 -20.52
CA PRO A 293 9.00 23.55 -19.49
C PRO A 293 7.53 23.15 -19.72
N VAL A 294 6.83 22.84 -18.64
CA VAL A 294 5.38 22.60 -18.69
C VAL A 294 4.68 23.90 -19.08
N PRO A 295 3.79 23.91 -20.09
CA PRO A 295 3.05 25.10 -20.47
C PRO A 295 2.29 25.66 -19.27
N THR A 296 2.61 26.88 -18.86
CA THR A 296 1.81 27.63 -17.89
C THR A 296 1.15 28.81 -18.60
N SER A 297 -0.06 29.16 -18.17
CA SER A 297 -0.84 30.25 -18.77
C SER A 297 -0.21 31.66 -18.63
N SER A 298 0.98 31.77 -18.02
CA SER A 298 1.69 33.03 -17.79
C SER A 298 3.21 32.85 -17.93
N SER A 299 3.74 33.04 -19.14
CA SER A 299 5.11 32.64 -19.53
C SER A 299 6.27 33.52 -19.05
N THR A 300 6.12 34.31 -17.98
CA THR A 300 7.13 35.30 -17.55
C THR A 300 7.64 35.17 -16.13
N SER A 301 7.18 34.16 -15.36
CA SER A 301 7.62 33.93 -13.98
C SER A 301 8.58 32.73 -13.88
N LEU A 302 9.69 32.90 -13.18
CA LEU A 302 10.62 31.82 -12.78
C LEU A 302 10.00 30.87 -11.73
N TYR A 303 8.86 31.25 -11.15
CA TYR A 303 8.10 30.42 -10.21
C TYR A 303 6.86 29.81 -10.89
N PRO A 304 6.47 28.57 -10.51
CA PRO A 304 5.29 27.91 -11.04
C PRO A 304 4.08 28.83 -10.90
N SER A 305 3.39 29.07 -12.02
CA SER A 305 2.07 29.69 -11.97
C SER A 305 1.11 28.77 -11.19
N PRO A 306 0.12 29.30 -10.45
CA PRO A 306 -0.93 28.49 -9.84
C PRO A 306 -1.69 27.61 -10.84
N SER A 307 -1.51 27.80 -12.15
CA SER A 307 -2.04 26.96 -13.23
C SER A 307 -1.17 25.75 -13.61
N SER A 308 0.00 25.57 -13.00
CA SER A 308 0.83 24.37 -13.23
C SER A 308 0.19 23.12 -12.59
N PRO A 309 0.24 21.96 -13.25
CA PRO A 309 -0.34 20.73 -12.71
C PRO A 309 0.20 20.38 -11.33
N GLN A 310 -0.72 20.16 -10.39
CA GLN A 310 -0.40 19.73 -9.04
C GLN A 310 -0.33 18.22 -8.95
N LEU A 311 0.78 17.71 -8.42
CA LEU A 311 1.04 16.29 -8.23
C LEU A 311 1.38 16.02 -6.75
N CYS A 312 1.04 14.83 -6.28
CA CYS A 312 1.52 14.34 -5.00
C CYS A 312 2.81 13.54 -5.22
N LEU A 313 3.88 13.90 -4.51
CA LEU A 313 5.14 13.17 -4.52
C LEU A 313 5.32 12.48 -3.16
N LYS A 314 5.58 11.18 -3.18
CA LYS A 314 5.92 10.42 -1.97
C LYS A 314 7.39 10.02 -2.03
N LEU A 315 8.20 10.58 -1.14
CA LEU A 315 9.61 10.26 -1.01
C LEU A 315 9.80 9.19 0.05
N TYR A 316 10.65 8.22 -0.24
CA TYR A 316 11.03 7.15 0.69
C TYR A 316 12.48 7.34 1.13
N ASP A 317 12.73 7.20 2.42
CA ASP A 317 14.04 7.36 3.05
C ASP A 317 14.12 6.41 4.26
N ASP A 318 14.88 5.34 4.10
CA ASP A 318 15.03 4.28 5.10
C ASP A 318 16.16 4.52 6.10
N ARG A 319 17.06 5.49 5.82
CA ARG A 319 18.22 5.83 6.66
C ARG A 319 17.84 6.20 8.09
N PHE A 320 16.63 6.74 8.27
CA PHE A 320 16.10 7.21 9.55
C PHE A 320 15.10 6.26 10.18
N GLN A 321 14.87 5.09 9.57
CA GLN A 321 13.97 4.10 10.13
C GLN A 321 14.43 3.76 11.54
N ARG A 322 13.48 3.80 12.49
CA ARG A 322 13.74 3.31 13.84
C ARG A 322 13.72 1.80 13.81
N LEU A 323 14.86 1.20 14.11
CA LEU A 323 14.94 -0.22 14.41
C LEU A 323 14.41 -0.38 15.83
N CYS A 324 13.13 -0.74 15.95
CA CYS A 324 12.60 -1.11 17.24
C CYS A 324 13.14 -2.51 17.57
N PRO A 325 13.81 -2.70 18.72
CA PRO A 325 13.88 -4.03 19.30
C PRO A 325 12.45 -4.54 19.38
N ALA A 326 12.19 -5.79 18.97
CA ALA A 326 10.85 -6.35 19.08
C ALA A 326 10.36 -6.15 20.53
N GLU A 327 9.07 -5.84 20.69
CA GLU A 327 8.57 -5.52 22.02
C GLU A 327 8.88 -6.68 22.98
N PRO A 328 9.35 -6.40 24.21
CA PRO A 328 9.77 -7.45 25.17
C PRO A 328 8.68 -8.49 25.49
N ASN A 329 7.44 -8.17 25.17
CA ASN A 329 6.26 -9.00 25.40
C ASN A 329 5.74 -9.70 24.14
N ASP A 330 6.41 -9.57 22.98
CA ASP A 330 6.05 -10.33 21.80
C ASP A 330 6.36 -11.82 22.03
N PRO A 331 5.36 -12.70 22.08
CA PRO A 331 5.57 -14.13 22.30
C PRO A 331 6.44 -14.79 21.23
N LEU A 332 6.53 -14.21 20.02
CA LEU A 332 7.45 -14.66 18.97
C LEU A 332 8.91 -14.28 19.23
N TYR A 333 9.18 -13.34 20.15
CA TYR A 333 10.54 -12.93 20.52
C TYR A 333 11.14 -13.86 21.58
N ARG A 334 10.32 -14.50 22.41
CA ARG A 334 10.80 -15.42 23.46
C ARG A 334 11.19 -16.80 22.96
N ALA A 335 10.77 -17.17 21.74
CA ALA A 335 10.94 -18.52 21.19
C ALA A 335 12.17 -18.65 20.27
N ALA A 336 12.80 -17.55 19.85
CA ALA A 336 13.90 -17.57 18.90
C ALA A 336 15.24 -17.38 19.62
N ASP A 337 16.16 -18.34 19.46
CA ASP A 337 17.55 -18.27 19.96
C ASP A 337 18.40 -17.21 19.22
N GLN A 338 17.83 -16.50 18.25
CA GLN A 338 18.50 -15.47 17.46
C GLN A 338 17.84 -14.11 17.61
N PRO A 339 18.64 -13.04 17.71
CA PRO A 339 18.14 -11.69 17.83
C PRO A 339 17.52 -11.18 16.52
N ARG A 340 16.20 -10.96 16.56
CA ARG A 340 15.35 -10.51 15.44
C ARG A 340 15.42 -9.00 15.17
N TRP A 341 16.63 -8.42 15.16
CA TRP A 341 16.82 -6.97 14.98
C TRP A 341 16.45 -6.48 13.58
N PHE A 342 16.51 -7.38 12.59
CA PHE A 342 16.37 -7.02 11.18
C PHE A 342 14.99 -7.33 10.59
N ASP A 343 14.14 -8.07 11.30
CA ASP A 343 12.80 -8.48 10.85
C ASP A 343 11.85 -7.30 10.56
N GLY A 344 12.07 -6.17 11.23
CA GLY A 344 11.30 -4.94 11.03
C GLY A 344 11.96 -3.94 10.09
N VAL A 345 13.14 -4.25 9.54
CA VAL A 345 13.83 -3.33 8.63
C VAL A 345 13.07 -3.28 7.32
N ALA A 346 12.73 -2.08 6.91
CA ALA A 346 12.15 -1.80 5.61
C ALA A 346 13.23 -1.17 4.74
N VAL A 347 13.20 -1.54 3.46
CA VAL A 347 14.02 -0.95 2.42
C VAL A 347 13.15 0.00 1.61
N ALA A 348 13.61 1.23 1.45
CA ALA A 348 12.84 2.28 0.78
C ALA A 348 12.41 1.85 -0.63
N GLU A 349 13.31 1.23 -1.40
CA GLU A 349 13.05 0.74 -2.75
C GLU A 349 11.99 -0.35 -2.77
N GLU A 350 12.09 -1.34 -1.87
CA GLU A 350 11.12 -2.43 -1.79
C GLU A 350 9.72 -1.90 -1.48
N VAL A 351 9.60 -1.00 -0.50
CA VAL A 351 8.31 -0.42 -0.12
C VAL A 351 7.74 0.42 -1.27
N ALA A 352 8.56 1.22 -1.95
CA ALA A 352 8.12 2.00 -3.10
C ALA A 352 7.62 1.10 -4.24
N LEU A 353 8.33 0.01 -4.54
CA LEU A 353 7.94 -0.97 -5.56
C LEU A 353 6.67 -1.73 -5.18
N CYS A 354 6.52 -2.12 -3.90
CA CYS A 354 5.31 -2.77 -3.41
C CYS A 354 4.10 -1.86 -3.58
N GLU A 355 4.23 -0.58 -3.24
CA GLU A 355 3.17 0.41 -3.44
C GLU A 355 2.87 0.62 -4.94
N ALA A 356 3.89 0.69 -5.80
CA ALA A 356 3.71 0.81 -7.24
C ALA A 356 2.93 -0.38 -7.83
N ARG A 357 3.27 -1.60 -7.43
CA ARG A 357 2.56 -2.82 -7.84
C ARG A 357 1.10 -2.77 -7.40
N ALA A 358 0.82 -2.27 -6.19
CA ALA A 358 -0.54 -2.06 -5.73
C ALA A 358 -1.30 -1.03 -6.59
N TYR A 359 -0.68 0.10 -6.94
CA TYR A 359 -1.29 1.07 -7.86
C TYR A 359 -1.57 0.47 -9.23
N VAL A 360 -0.61 -0.20 -9.86
CA VAL A 360 -0.78 -0.83 -11.19
C VAL A 360 -1.95 -1.82 -11.19
N LYS A 361 -2.08 -2.61 -10.13
CA LYS A 361 -3.21 -3.53 -9.97
C LYS A 361 -4.56 -2.79 -9.90
N MET A 362 -4.59 -1.61 -9.29
CA MET A 362 -5.79 -0.79 -9.14
C MET A 362 -6.03 0.16 -10.32
N ARG A 363 -5.40 -0.07 -11.49
CA ARG A 363 -5.48 0.83 -12.63
C ARG A 363 -6.90 1.14 -13.10
N ALA A 364 -7.78 0.13 -13.12
CA ALA A 364 -9.19 0.26 -13.47
C ALA A 364 -9.96 1.31 -12.66
N VAL A 365 -9.47 1.62 -11.44
CA VAL A 365 -10.12 2.54 -10.51
C VAL A 365 -9.30 3.83 -10.28
N TRP A 366 -8.24 4.09 -11.05
CA TRP A 366 -7.49 5.34 -10.95
C TRP A 366 -8.36 6.55 -11.25
N GLY A 367 -8.09 7.68 -10.58
CA GLY A 367 -8.90 8.89 -10.68
C GLY A 367 -10.23 8.84 -9.91
N THR A 368 -10.61 7.69 -9.36
CA THR A 368 -11.80 7.53 -8.51
C THR A 368 -11.44 7.70 -7.02
N VAL A 369 -11.67 6.68 -6.19
CA VAL A 369 -11.18 6.57 -4.81
C VAL A 369 -9.66 6.36 -4.75
N VAL A 370 -9.06 5.81 -5.82
CA VAL A 370 -7.60 5.68 -5.96
C VAL A 370 -7.08 6.89 -6.74
N PRO A 371 -6.05 7.60 -6.24
CA PRO A 371 -5.41 8.69 -6.98
C PRO A 371 -4.87 8.25 -8.33
N TRP A 372 -4.69 9.20 -9.24
CA TRP A 372 -3.86 8.98 -10.43
C TRP A 372 -2.42 8.66 -10.00
N PHE A 373 -1.80 7.67 -10.66
CA PHE A 373 -0.45 7.23 -10.38
C PHE A 373 0.43 7.37 -11.61
N TYR A 374 1.57 8.04 -11.45
CA TYR A 374 2.48 8.40 -12.55
C TYR A 374 3.84 7.69 -12.46
N GLY A 375 3.93 6.60 -11.68
CA GLY A 375 5.12 5.76 -11.58
C GLY A 375 5.97 5.98 -10.33
N VAL A 376 7.08 5.24 -10.27
CA VAL A 376 8.14 5.37 -9.26
C VAL A 376 9.40 5.82 -9.96
N HIS A 377 10.08 6.79 -9.35
CA HIS A 377 11.20 7.50 -9.95
C HIS A 377 12.31 7.65 -8.91
N GLU A 378 13.55 7.68 -9.36
CA GLU A 378 14.69 8.03 -8.50
C GLU A 378 14.79 9.54 -8.40
N VAL A 379 14.97 10.06 -7.19
CA VAL A 379 15.24 11.50 -6.98
C VAL A 379 16.75 11.68 -6.85
N GLY A 380 17.29 12.54 -7.71
CA GLY A 380 18.72 12.87 -7.79
C GLY A 380 19.19 13.94 -6.82
#